data_AF-A0A9P5UDM7-F1
#
_entry.id   AF-A0A9P5UDM7-F1
#
_cell.length_a   1.000
_cell.length_b   1.000
_cell.length_c   1.000
_cell.angle_alpha   90.00
_cell.angle_beta   90.00
_cell.angle_gamma   90.00
#
_symmetry.space_group_name_H-M   'P 1'
#
loop_
_entity.id
_entity.type
_entity.pdbx_description
1 polymer ?
#
loop_
_entity_poly.entity_id
_entity_poly.type
_entity_poly.pdbx_seq_one_letter_code
_entity_poly.pdbx_strand_id
1 'polypeptide(L)'
;MSASVSGVLSALPSPTNSSAFIQPNEASNSNSSSSAAQIIEEPSFSAIQSLRNDPPSPPPSVDPMTSLELRLRLLESLLVGFDVNSGQKGKGKLELLGPEKNETLFKSAETIKRTVDKYVEGNDTLKKFTSHYDQYAQYLTPAFALGLDRPAYEDHLGSTSDLLMYLHDMESDIRSADTDMRDIDELLKRGVLEAGKLPTYVDIEPRLAALVKVEEENRDRADALERRVAGIMENHAVYIDALSELFVAWDDAIIDAENRVAKMERDKEERRRLGLDS
;
A
#
# COMPACT_ATOMS: atom_id res chain seq x y z
N MET A 1 -48.88 4.42 -53.38
CA MET A 1 -49.27 5.63 -52.62
C MET A 1 -48.17 5.88 -51.62
N SER A 2 -47.41 6.95 -51.84
CA SER A 2 -46.21 7.32 -51.11
C SER A 2 -46.58 8.29 -49.99
N ALA A 3 -46.14 8.03 -48.76
CA ALA A 3 -46.22 8.98 -47.67
C ALA A 3 -44.83 9.10 -47.03
N SER A 4 -44.16 10.17 -47.44
CA SER A 4 -42.95 10.73 -46.86
C SER A 4 -43.35 11.62 -45.69
N VAL A 5 -42.69 11.50 -44.54
CA VAL A 5 -42.72 12.54 -43.50
C VAL A 5 -41.30 12.80 -43.06
N SER A 6 -40.82 13.99 -43.43
CA SER A 6 -39.56 14.58 -43.05
C SER A 6 -39.61 15.14 -41.62
N GLY A 7 -38.48 14.95 -40.93
CA GLY A 7 -37.75 15.86 -40.04
C GLY A 7 -38.47 16.97 -39.27
N VAL A 8 -38.15 17.04 -37.97
CA VAL A 8 -37.83 18.31 -37.29
C VAL A 8 -36.72 18.05 -36.25
N LEU A 9 -35.56 18.64 -36.52
CA LEU A 9 -34.44 18.83 -35.60
C LEU A 9 -34.67 20.14 -34.83
N SER A 10 -33.99 20.30 -33.69
CA SER A 10 -33.73 21.53 -32.90
C SER A 10 -34.76 21.95 -31.83
N ALA A 11 -34.32 21.96 -30.57
CA ALA A 11 -34.07 23.21 -29.81
C ALA A 11 -33.60 22.89 -28.37
N LEU A 12 -32.36 23.28 -28.05
CA LEU A 12 -31.86 23.47 -26.68
C LEU A 12 -32.58 24.66 -26.02
N PRO A 13 -32.71 24.67 -24.68
CA PRO A 13 -32.74 25.91 -23.92
C PRO A 13 -31.55 26.03 -22.95
N SER A 14 -30.89 27.19 -22.98
CA SER A 14 -29.97 27.68 -21.94
C SER A 14 -30.48 29.04 -21.42
N PRO A 15 -29.93 29.60 -20.34
CA PRO A 15 -30.69 30.03 -19.17
C PRO A 15 -31.02 31.53 -19.18
N THR A 16 -32.16 31.89 -18.59
CA THR A 16 -32.50 33.28 -18.30
C THR A 16 -31.99 33.68 -16.92
N ASN A 17 -31.05 34.61 -16.96
CA ASN A 17 -30.56 35.41 -15.85
C ASN A 17 -31.64 36.43 -15.46
N SER A 18 -32.05 36.48 -14.19
CA SER A 18 -32.85 37.58 -13.64
C SER A 18 -32.53 37.80 -12.17
N SER A 19 -31.88 38.94 -11.97
CA SER A 19 -31.49 39.60 -10.74
C SER A 19 -32.68 40.26 -10.02
N ALA A 20 -32.78 40.04 -8.70
CA ALA A 20 -33.41 40.92 -7.72
C ALA A 20 -32.55 40.83 -6.44
N PHE A 21 -31.63 41.76 -6.16
CA PHE A 21 -31.83 43.05 -5.48
C PHE A 21 -32.54 42.95 -4.11
N ILE A 22 -31.76 42.70 -3.04
CA ILE A 22 -31.94 43.28 -1.70
C ILE A 22 -30.55 43.65 -1.16
N GLN A 23 -30.45 44.86 -0.61
CA GLN A 23 -29.27 45.60 -0.16
C GLN A 23 -28.82 45.23 1.28
N PRO A 24 -27.66 45.77 1.75
CA PRO A 24 -26.79 45.18 2.76
C PRO A 24 -26.99 45.75 4.16
N ASN A 25 -26.50 45.04 5.18
CA ASN A 25 -26.20 45.61 6.48
C ASN A 25 -24.69 45.60 6.71
N GLU A 26 -24.14 46.81 6.75
CA GLU A 26 -22.83 47.13 7.31
C GLU A 26 -22.85 46.94 8.83
N ALA A 27 -21.86 46.23 9.36
CA ALA A 27 -21.33 46.50 10.69
C ALA A 27 -19.83 46.28 10.62
N SER A 28 -19.13 47.40 10.49
CA SER A 28 -17.69 47.53 10.65
C SER A 28 -17.28 47.08 12.05
N ASN A 29 -16.30 46.18 12.16
CA ASN A 29 -15.39 46.26 13.30
C ASN A 29 -14.01 45.72 12.92
N SER A 30 -13.14 46.66 12.55
CA SER A 30 -11.69 46.49 12.58
C SER A 30 -11.24 46.31 14.03
N ASN A 31 -10.45 45.26 14.31
CA ASN A 31 -9.39 45.37 15.30
C ASN A 31 -8.31 44.33 15.05
N SER A 32 -7.18 44.86 14.63
CA SER A 32 -5.85 44.25 14.59
C SER A 32 -5.33 44.01 16.02
N SER A 33 -4.36 43.11 16.12
CA SER A 33 -3.45 42.85 17.26
C SER A 33 -4.03 42.12 18.48
N SER A 34 -3.62 40.87 18.68
CA SER A 34 -2.58 40.51 19.65
C SER A 34 -2.61 39.00 19.95
N SER A 35 -1.42 38.40 19.93
CA SER A 35 -0.95 37.27 20.73
C SER A 35 -1.92 36.15 21.13
N ALA A 36 -1.66 34.94 20.64
CA ALA A 36 -1.24 33.79 21.47
C ALA A 36 -1.10 32.54 20.60
N ALA A 37 0.11 32.27 20.12
CA ALA A 37 0.51 30.96 19.65
C ALA A 37 0.55 30.00 20.86
N GLN A 38 -0.25 28.95 20.85
CA GLN A 38 -0.07 27.80 21.74
C GLN A 38 0.99 26.87 21.15
N ILE A 39 2.23 27.18 21.55
CA ILE A 39 3.36 26.33 21.91
C ILE A 39 3.04 24.81 21.87
N ILE A 40 3.44 24.16 20.78
CA ILE A 40 3.95 22.78 20.82
C ILE A 40 5.44 22.93 20.53
N GLU A 41 6.24 23.10 21.59
CA GLU A 41 7.70 23.09 21.48
C GLU A 41 8.15 21.63 21.41
N GLU A 42 8.49 21.21 20.20
CA GLU A 42 9.51 20.18 20.02
C GLU A 42 10.82 20.67 20.68
N PRO A 43 11.58 19.79 21.37
CA PRO A 43 12.90 20.15 21.87
C PRO A 43 13.82 20.41 20.69
N SER A 44 13.94 21.68 20.29
CA SER A 44 14.85 22.10 19.23
C SER A 44 16.29 21.79 19.64
N PHE A 45 16.94 20.90 18.88
CA PHE A 45 18.37 20.59 18.95
C PHE A 45 19.24 21.74 18.37
N SER A 46 18.83 23.00 18.60
CA SER A 46 19.49 24.20 18.11
C SER A 46 20.84 24.46 18.79
N ALA A 47 21.05 23.92 19.99
CA ALA A 47 22.31 24.07 20.74
C ALA A 47 23.50 23.28 20.15
N ILE A 48 23.27 22.21 19.38
CA ILE A 48 24.37 21.39 18.83
C ILE A 48 24.91 21.99 17.52
N GLN A 49 24.07 22.69 16.74
CA GLN A 49 24.49 23.28 15.47
C GLN A 49 25.38 24.53 15.63
N SER A 50 25.35 25.20 16.79
CA SER A 50 26.20 26.37 17.05
C SER A 50 27.67 26.03 17.34
N LEU A 51 28.05 24.76 17.52
CA LEU A 51 29.43 24.36 17.81
C LEU A 51 30.29 24.06 16.57
N ARG A 52 29.72 24.10 15.35
CA ARG A 52 30.40 23.57 14.15
C ARG A 52 31.07 24.64 13.27
N ASN A 53 30.79 25.93 13.45
CA ASN A 53 31.09 26.95 12.44
C ASN A 53 32.04 28.09 12.87
N ASP A 54 32.70 28.00 14.03
CA ASP A 54 33.75 28.97 14.38
C ASP A 54 35.16 28.35 14.17
N PRO A 55 36.13 29.11 13.63
CA PRO A 55 37.52 28.68 13.54
C PRO A 55 38.07 28.42 14.96
N PRO A 56 38.99 27.46 15.15
CA PRO A 56 39.40 27.01 16.47
C PRO A 56 40.19 28.11 17.20
N SER A 57 39.49 28.93 17.98
CA SER A 57 40.13 29.73 19.01
C SER A 57 40.84 28.77 19.98
N PRO A 58 42.08 29.07 20.40
CA PRO A 58 42.81 28.18 21.29
C PRO A 58 41.98 27.95 22.55
N PRO A 59 41.83 26.69 23.02
CA PRO A 59 40.99 26.41 24.17
C PRO A 59 41.46 27.27 25.35
N PRO A 60 40.54 27.82 26.16
CA PRO A 60 40.92 28.59 27.33
C PRO A 60 41.90 27.75 28.15
N SER A 61 43.06 28.30 28.49
CA SER A 61 44.07 27.59 29.27
C SER A 61 43.56 27.42 30.69
N VAL A 62 42.74 26.39 30.89
CA VAL A 62 42.29 25.97 32.21
C VAL A 62 43.53 25.63 33.02
N ASP A 63 43.69 26.25 34.18
CA ASP A 63 44.77 25.95 35.11
C ASP A 63 44.77 24.42 35.35
N PRO A 64 45.89 23.70 35.11
CA PRO A 64 45.93 22.24 35.20
C PRO A 64 45.37 21.72 36.52
N MET A 65 45.51 22.48 37.62
CA MET A 65 44.95 22.12 38.92
C MET A 65 43.42 22.11 38.91
N THR A 66 42.79 23.13 38.31
CA THR A 66 41.33 23.23 38.18
C THR A 66 40.77 22.21 37.18
N SER A 67 41.52 21.88 36.11
CA SER A 67 41.14 20.82 35.18
C SER A 67 41.14 19.45 35.86
N LEU A 68 42.13 19.19 36.72
CA LEU A 68 42.21 17.96 37.51
C LEU A 68 41.07 17.87 38.52
N GLU A 69 40.75 18.95 39.22
CA GLU A 69 39.64 18.98 40.17
C GLU A 69 38.29 18.76 39.46
N LEU A 70 38.05 19.39 38.31
CA LEU A 70 36.84 19.19 37.52
C LEU A 70 36.73 17.75 37.00
N ARG A 71 37.84 17.15 36.55
CA ARG A 71 37.88 15.74 36.13
C ARG A 71 37.65 14.79 37.30
N LEU A 72 38.23 15.07 38.47
CA LEU A 72 38.00 14.28 39.68
C LEU A 72 36.54 14.39 40.12
N ARG A 73 35.96 15.58 40.10
CA ARG A 73 34.55 15.81 40.40
C ARG A 73 33.62 15.18 39.38
N LEU A 74 33.99 15.17 38.09
CA LEU A 74 33.26 14.46 37.04
C LEU A 74 33.31 12.95 37.27
N LEU A 75 34.48 12.39 37.57
CA LEU A 75 34.65 10.98 37.88
C LEU A 75 33.88 10.58 39.16
N GLU A 76 33.92 11.43 40.19
CA GLU A 76 33.11 11.26 41.40
C GLU A 76 31.61 11.27 41.05
N SER A 77 31.17 12.21 40.21
CA SER A 77 29.76 12.30 39.78
C SER A 77 29.31 11.16 38.88
N LEU A 78 30.18 10.64 38.01
CA LEU A 78 29.88 9.53 37.10
C LEU A 78 29.75 8.22 37.89
N LEU A 79 30.57 8.07 38.93
CA LEU A 79 30.63 6.86 39.75
C LEU A 79 29.58 6.84 40.87
N VAL A 80 29.28 8.00 41.48
CA VAL A 80 28.23 8.14 42.52
C VAL A 80 26.85 8.35 41.89
N GLY A 81 26.79 8.81 40.63
CA GLY A 81 25.56 9.22 39.96
C GLY A 81 25.17 10.65 40.35
N PHE A 82 24.60 11.39 39.40
CA PHE A 82 24.01 12.70 39.68
C PHE A 82 22.70 12.51 40.44
N ASP A 83 22.73 12.60 41.77
CA ASP A 83 21.52 12.62 42.58
C ASP A 83 20.88 14.02 42.54
N VAL A 84 20.27 14.36 41.41
CA VAL A 84 19.58 15.65 41.21
C VAL A 84 18.22 15.66 41.91
N ASN A 85 17.71 14.51 42.41
CA ASN A 85 16.35 14.41 42.93
C ASN A 85 16.23 13.47 44.16
N SER A 86 16.87 13.80 45.28
CA SER A 86 16.54 13.17 46.58
C SER A 86 15.27 13.79 47.20
N GLY A 87 14.17 13.79 46.44
CA GLY A 87 12.96 14.53 46.79
C GLY A 87 11.68 14.12 46.08
N GLN A 88 11.45 12.86 45.69
CA GLN A 88 10.07 12.42 45.39
C GLN A 88 9.85 10.91 45.53
N LYS A 89 8.85 10.57 46.34
CA LYS A 89 8.30 9.22 46.53
C LYS A 89 7.69 8.70 45.22
N GLY A 90 8.23 7.64 44.66
CA GLY A 90 7.63 6.87 43.58
C GLY A 90 7.93 5.39 43.74
N LYS A 91 6.89 4.57 43.91
CA LYS A 91 6.96 3.12 44.11
C LYS A 91 7.48 2.43 42.85
N GLY A 92 8.65 1.82 42.93
CA GLY A 92 9.27 0.99 41.90
C GLY A 92 10.58 0.41 42.41
N LYS A 93 10.50 -0.33 43.51
CA LYS A 93 11.63 -0.80 44.31
C LYS A 93 12.39 -1.91 43.57
N LEU A 94 13.43 -1.55 42.81
CA LEU A 94 14.58 -2.44 42.63
C LEU A 94 15.43 -2.28 43.90
N GLU A 95 15.21 -3.16 44.88
CA GLU A 95 16.03 -3.24 46.08
C GLU A 95 17.45 -3.66 45.70
N LEU A 96 18.37 -2.71 45.48
CA LEU A 96 19.80 -3.03 45.64
C LEU A 96 20.72 -1.85 45.96
N LEU A 97 20.20 -0.65 46.23
CA LEU A 97 21.02 0.46 46.73
C LEU A 97 20.19 1.25 47.76
N GLY A 98 20.36 0.90 49.02
CA GLY A 98 19.82 1.68 50.14
C GLY A 98 20.62 2.98 50.31
N PRO A 99 19.99 4.10 50.71
CA PRO A 99 20.64 5.39 50.86
C PRO A 99 21.37 5.47 52.21
N GLU A 100 22.48 4.76 52.37
CA GLU A 100 23.40 4.96 53.49
C GLU A 100 24.46 5.99 53.08
N LYS A 101 24.16 7.26 53.36
CA LYS A 101 25.11 8.37 53.29
C LYS A 101 26.32 8.00 54.16
N ASN A 102 27.48 7.78 53.54
CA ASN A 102 28.82 7.47 54.08
C ASN A 102 29.39 6.07 53.75
N GLU A 103 28.80 5.32 52.84
CA GLU A 103 29.53 4.20 52.22
C GLU A 103 30.59 4.76 51.25
N THR A 104 31.83 4.85 51.75
CA THR A 104 33.03 5.16 50.97
C THR A 104 33.03 4.43 49.63
N LEU A 105 33.39 5.11 48.53
CA LEU A 105 33.53 4.58 47.16
C LEU A 105 34.06 3.14 47.12
N PHE A 106 35.06 2.86 47.94
CA PHE A 106 35.65 1.55 48.07
C PHE A 106 34.63 0.44 48.39
N LYS A 107 33.69 0.69 49.31
CA LYS A 107 32.63 -0.25 49.70
C LYS A 107 31.58 -0.42 48.62
N SER A 108 31.21 0.64 47.89
CA SER A 108 30.26 0.52 46.79
C SER A 108 30.87 -0.22 45.60
N ALA A 109 32.12 0.08 45.24
CA ALA A 109 32.87 -0.67 44.24
C ALA A 109 33.08 -2.14 44.65
N GLU A 110 33.35 -2.40 45.93
CA GLU A 110 33.46 -3.77 46.45
C GLU A 110 32.10 -4.49 46.41
N THR A 111 31.00 -3.79 46.68
CA THR A 111 29.65 -4.36 46.60
C THR A 111 29.26 -4.67 45.15
N ILE A 112 29.52 -3.74 44.22
CA ILE A 112 29.29 -3.95 42.78
C ILE A 112 30.14 -5.11 42.29
N LYS A 113 31.43 -5.14 42.65
CA LYS A 113 32.32 -6.26 42.33
C LYS A 113 31.77 -7.58 42.85
N ARG A 114 31.36 -7.66 44.12
CA ARG A 114 30.75 -8.87 44.70
C ARG A 114 29.47 -9.29 43.99
N THR A 115 28.62 -8.32 43.58
CA THR A 115 27.40 -8.63 42.83
C THR A 115 27.72 -9.16 41.45
N VAL A 116 28.65 -8.52 40.73
CA VAL A 116 29.09 -8.94 39.40
C VAL A 116 29.75 -10.32 39.49
N ASP A 117 30.67 -10.53 40.41
CA ASP A 117 31.33 -11.82 40.64
C ASP A 117 30.29 -12.92 40.90
N LYS A 118 29.26 -12.65 41.72
CA LYS A 118 28.15 -13.57 41.97
C LYS A 118 27.36 -13.93 40.69
N TYR A 119 27.14 -12.98 39.79
CA TYR A 119 26.45 -13.24 38.52
C TYR A 119 27.37 -13.92 37.48
N VAL A 120 28.67 -13.62 37.52
CA VAL A 120 29.70 -14.21 36.64
C VAL A 120 29.96 -15.67 37.00
N GLU A 121 29.93 -16.05 38.29
CA GLU A 121 30.08 -17.43 38.74
C GLU A 121 28.96 -18.36 38.22
N GLY A 122 27.76 -17.82 38.02
CA GLY A 122 26.62 -18.57 37.49
C GLY A 122 26.60 -18.73 35.96
N ASN A 123 27.47 -18.02 35.24
CA ASN A 123 27.45 -18.00 33.77
C ASN A 123 28.85 -18.11 33.16
N ASP A 124 29.19 -19.31 32.68
CA ASP A 124 30.46 -19.59 32.01
C ASP A 124 30.73 -18.72 30.77
N THR A 125 29.68 -18.25 30.08
CA THR A 125 29.85 -17.37 28.92
C THR A 125 30.29 -15.97 29.35
N LEU A 126 29.75 -15.47 30.45
CA LEU A 126 30.14 -14.18 31.01
C LEU A 126 31.56 -14.26 31.58
N LYS A 127 31.93 -15.38 32.21
CA LYS A 127 33.29 -15.64 32.68
C LYS A 127 34.31 -15.66 31.53
N LYS A 128 33.96 -16.29 30.40
CA LYS A 128 34.81 -16.25 29.19
C LYS A 128 34.91 -14.84 28.62
N PHE A 129 33.81 -14.11 28.58
CA PHE A 129 33.80 -12.72 28.11
C PHE A 129 34.65 -11.80 29.01
N THR A 130 34.53 -11.90 30.34
CA THR A 130 35.34 -11.11 31.27
C THR A 130 36.83 -11.43 31.15
N SER A 131 37.20 -12.69 30.92
CA SER A 131 38.60 -13.08 30.71
C SER A 131 39.20 -12.55 29.40
N HIS A 132 38.36 -12.30 28.39
CA HIS A 132 38.76 -11.76 27.08
C HIS A 132 38.28 -10.33 26.89
N TYR A 133 37.94 -9.62 27.98
CA TYR A 133 37.35 -8.29 27.91
C TYR A 133 38.25 -7.31 27.14
N ASP A 134 39.56 -7.33 27.42
CA ASP A 134 40.54 -6.47 26.74
C ASP A 134 40.63 -6.76 25.23
N GLN A 135 40.36 -8.00 24.81
CA GLN A 135 40.35 -8.37 23.39
C GLN A 135 39.09 -7.87 22.69
N TYR A 136 37.96 -7.85 23.40
CA TYR A 136 36.68 -7.38 22.87
C TYR A 136 36.40 -5.89 23.12
N ALA A 137 37.29 -5.19 23.84
CA ALA A 137 37.15 -3.77 24.17
C ALA A 137 36.94 -2.88 22.94
N GLN A 138 37.57 -3.23 21.81
CA GLN A 138 37.45 -2.52 20.54
C GLN A 138 36.06 -2.67 19.90
N TYR A 139 35.36 -3.79 20.14
CA TYR A 139 34.01 -4.03 19.65
C TYR A 139 32.93 -3.49 20.59
N LEU A 140 33.25 -3.41 21.89
CA LEU A 140 32.35 -2.87 22.92
C LEU A 140 32.31 -1.34 22.91
N THR A 141 33.36 -0.71 22.36
CA THR A 141 33.46 0.73 22.21
C THR A 141 33.60 1.06 20.74
N PRO A 142 32.52 0.99 19.94
CA PRO A 142 32.60 1.34 18.52
C PRO A 142 33.08 2.79 18.40
N ALA A 143 34.07 3.02 17.52
CA ALA A 143 34.72 4.33 17.34
C ALA A 143 33.72 5.47 17.01
N PHE A 144 32.59 5.13 16.39
CA PHE A 144 31.42 5.99 16.20
C PHE A 144 30.90 6.62 17.51
N ALA A 145 30.85 5.86 18.61
CA ALA A 145 30.30 6.33 19.89
C ALA A 145 31.26 7.27 20.64
N LEU A 146 32.57 7.16 20.38
CA LEU A 146 33.60 8.04 20.95
C LEU A 146 33.78 9.34 20.16
N GLY A 147 33.07 9.53 19.05
CA GLY A 147 33.22 10.72 18.20
C GLY A 147 34.62 10.88 17.60
N LEU A 148 35.44 9.82 17.68
CA LEU A 148 36.77 9.74 17.06
C LEU A 148 36.68 9.26 15.61
N ASP A 149 35.53 8.73 15.19
CA ASP A 149 35.23 8.50 13.78
C ASP A 149 34.87 9.83 13.11
N ARG A 150 35.89 10.41 12.48
CA ARG A 150 35.69 10.91 11.12
C ARG A 150 35.06 9.75 10.35
N PRO A 151 33.89 9.93 9.73
CA PRO A 151 33.17 8.81 9.15
C PRO A 151 34.05 8.05 8.16
N ALA A 152 34.10 6.73 8.31
CA ALA A 152 34.99 5.81 7.58
C ALA A 152 34.89 5.91 6.04
N TYR A 153 33.93 6.67 5.49
CA TYR A 153 33.99 7.06 4.08
C TYR A 153 35.29 7.80 3.75
N GLU A 154 35.84 8.62 4.65
CA GLU A 154 37.05 9.41 4.36
C GLU A 154 38.34 8.58 4.31
N ASP A 155 38.48 7.53 5.12
CA ASP A 155 39.70 6.69 5.10
C ASP A 155 39.74 5.78 3.87
N HIS A 156 38.59 5.35 3.34
CA HIS A 156 38.49 4.62 2.06
C HIS A 156 38.56 5.54 0.83
N LEU A 157 38.28 6.83 1.00
CA LEU A 157 38.46 7.89 0.01
C LEU A 157 39.91 8.41 -0.07
N GLY A 158 40.78 8.05 0.88
CA GLY A 158 42.17 8.52 0.97
C GLY A 158 43.09 8.02 -0.16
N SER A 159 42.74 6.90 -0.79
CA SER A 159 43.40 6.40 -2.00
C SER A 159 42.56 6.76 -3.22
N THR A 160 43.07 7.62 -4.09
CA THR A 160 42.40 8.02 -5.34
C THR A 160 42.03 6.81 -6.21
N SER A 161 42.73 5.68 -6.06
CA SER A 161 42.44 4.41 -6.72
C SER A 161 41.14 3.75 -6.21
N ASP A 162 40.93 3.75 -4.90
CA ASP A 162 39.75 3.11 -4.30
C ASP A 162 38.48 3.93 -4.56
N LEU A 163 38.63 5.25 -4.60
CA LEU A 163 37.58 6.15 -5.06
C LEU A 163 37.20 5.89 -6.53
N LEU A 164 38.16 5.67 -7.42
CA LEU A 164 37.86 5.36 -8.82
C LEU A 164 37.17 3.99 -8.96
N MET A 165 37.58 3.00 -8.17
CA MET A 165 36.91 1.70 -8.10
C MET A 165 35.46 1.85 -7.61
N TYR A 166 35.25 2.63 -6.55
CA TYR A 166 33.93 2.92 -6.01
C TYR A 166 33.05 3.70 -6.99
N LEU A 167 33.60 4.72 -7.66
CA LEU A 167 32.87 5.46 -8.69
C LEU A 167 32.51 4.58 -9.89
N HIS A 168 33.36 3.64 -10.26
CA HIS A 168 33.07 2.66 -11.30
C HIS A 168 31.95 1.70 -10.88
N ASP A 169 31.91 1.26 -9.62
CA ASP A 169 30.82 0.43 -9.09
C ASP A 169 29.49 1.21 -9.05
N MET A 170 29.55 2.47 -8.58
CA MET A 170 28.41 3.38 -8.51
C MET A 170 27.97 3.94 -9.88
N GLU A 171 28.77 3.81 -10.93
CA GLU A 171 28.48 4.40 -12.24
C GLU A 171 27.16 3.87 -12.82
N SER A 172 26.93 2.57 -12.67
CA SER A 172 25.67 1.92 -13.09
C SER A 172 24.47 2.54 -12.37
N ASP A 173 24.56 2.71 -11.05
CA ASP A 173 23.49 3.21 -10.21
C ASP A 173 23.21 4.70 -10.44
N ILE A 174 24.25 5.49 -10.72
CA ILE A 174 24.10 6.90 -11.07
C ILE A 174 23.41 7.03 -12.43
N ARG A 175 23.75 6.18 -13.40
CA ARG A 175 23.12 6.20 -14.74
C ARG A 175 21.67 5.71 -14.71
N SER A 176 21.36 4.69 -13.90
CA SER A 176 19.98 4.25 -13.72
C SER A 176 19.16 5.34 -13.03
N ALA A 177 19.68 5.95 -11.96
CA ALA A 177 19.01 7.05 -11.29
C ALA A 177 18.78 8.26 -12.22
N ASP A 178 19.75 8.64 -13.06
CA ASP A 178 19.57 9.71 -14.04
C ASP A 178 18.49 9.36 -15.09
N THR A 179 18.41 8.09 -15.49
CA THR A 179 17.34 7.60 -16.38
C THR A 179 15.98 7.69 -15.69
N ASP A 180 15.88 7.23 -14.45
CA ASP A 180 14.64 7.29 -13.66
C ASP A 180 14.19 8.73 -13.41
N MET A 181 15.13 9.65 -13.15
CA MET A 181 14.83 11.07 -12.99
C MET A 181 14.31 11.70 -14.29
N ARG A 182 14.87 11.34 -15.44
CA ARG A 182 14.34 11.78 -16.74
C ARG A 182 12.94 11.22 -17.00
N ASP A 183 12.71 9.96 -16.66
CA ASP A 183 11.39 9.34 -16.81
C ASP A 183 10.36 10.02 -15.90
N ILE A 184 10.73 10.35 -14.66
CA ILE A 184 9.89 11.12 -13.74
C ILE A 184 9.62 12.53 -14.29
N ASP A 185 10.61 13.21 -14.87
CA ASP A 185 10.43 14.51 -15.53
C ASP A 185 9.51 14.41 -16.76
N GLU A 186 9.59 13.33 -17.52
CA GLU A 186 8.65 13.07 -18.61
C GLU A 186 7.23 12.84 -18.09
N LEU A 187 7.07 12.08 -17.01
CA LEU A 187 5.77 11.83 -16.37
C LEU A 187 5.19 13.10 -15.74
N LEU A 188 6.04 13.98 -15.20
CA LEU A 188 5.70 15.35 -14.76
C LEU A 188 5.16 16.17 -15.92
N LYS A 189 5.89 16.22 -17.05
CA LYS A 189 5.47 16.95 -18.26
C LYS A 189 4.16 16.41 -18.85
N ARG A 190 3.92 15.10 -18.72
CA ARG A 190 2.66 14.44 -19.13
C ARG A 190 1.53 14.68 -18.12
N GLY A 191 1.82 15.27 -16.95
CA GLY A 191 0.82 15.62 -15.94
C GLY A 191 0.22 14.42 -15.21
N VAL A 192 0.99 13.32 -15.04
CA VAL A 192 0.48 12.04 -14.51
C VAL A 192 0.53 11.96 -12.98
N LEU A 193 1.30 12.82 -12.30
CA LEU A 193 1.63 12.68 -10.88
C LEU A 193 0.54 13.12 -9.90
N GLU A 194 -0.38 14.00 -10.31
CA GLU A 194 -1.50 14.46 -9.48
C GLU A 194 -2.80 13.73 -9.84
N ALA A 195 -2.74 12.40 -9.87
CA ALA A 195 -3.82 11.51 -10.32
C ALA A 195 -4.22 11.71 -11.80
N GLY A 196 -3.44 12.44 -12.59
CA GLY A 196 -3.68 12.65 -14.01
C GLY A 196 -5.02 13.31 -14.29
N LYS A 197 -5.90 12.60 -14.98
CA LYS A 197 -7.27 13.03 -15.28
C LYS A 197 -8.29 12.50 -14.27
N LEU A 198 -7.85 11.94 -13.14
CA LEU A 198 -8.75 11.31 -12.16
C LEU A 198 -9.92 12.20 -11.70
N PRO A 199 -9.69 13.50 -11.41
CA PRO A 199 -10.78 14.40 -11.03
C PRO A 199 -11.85 14.56 -12.11
N THR A 200 -11.49 14.39 -13.40
CA THR A 200 -12.44 14.51 -14.53
C THR A 200 -13.34 13.30 -14.71
N TYR A 201 -13.02 12.16 -14.09
CA TYR A 201 -13.87 10.96 -14.16
C TYR A 201 -15.00 10.96 -13.14
N VAL A 202 -14.95 11.82 -12.12
CA VAL A 202 -16.05 12.00 -11.14
C VAL A 202 -17.34 12.42 -11.85
N ASP A 203 -17.23 13.27 -12.88
CA ASP A 203 -18.38 13.70 -13.69
C ASP A 203 -18.96 12.58 -14.59
N ILE A 204 -18.17 11.54 -14.86
CA ILE A 204 -18.54 10.43 -15.76
C ILE A 204 -19.21 9.29 -15.01
N GLU A 205 -18.99 9.19 -13.70
CA GLU A 205 -19.60 8.20 -12.81
C GLU A 205 -21.14 8.07 -12.96
N PRO A 206 -21.95 9.17 -12.96
CA PRO A 206 -23.40 9.04 -13.12
C PRO A 206 -23.79 8.49 -14.50
N ARG A 207 -23.02 8.81 -15.55
CA ARG A 207 -23.26 8.28 -16.90
C ARG A 207 -22.92 6.80 -16.98
N LEU A 208 -21.87 6.36 -16.31
CA LEU A 208 -21.49 4.95 -16.23
C LEU A 208 -22.55 4.15 -15.47
N ALA A 209 -23.01 4.65 -14.32
CA ALA A 209 -24.07 4.03 -13.54
C ALA A 209 -25.38 3.90 -14.36
N ALA A 210 -25.74 4.93 -15.11
CA ALA A 210 -26.89 4.88 -16.02
C ALA A 210 -26.69 3.84 -17.14
N LEU A 211 -25.48 3.73 -17.71
CA LEU A 211 -25.17 2.77 -18.76
C LEU A 211 -25.22 1.33 -18.25
N VAL A 212 -24.65 1.07 -17.07
CA VAL A 212 -24.66 -0.25 -16.43
C VAL A 212 -26.10 -0.70 -16.18
N LYS A 213 -26.95 0.18 -15.65
CA LYS A 213 -28.38 -0.13 -15.46
C LYS A 213 -29.09 -0.48 -16.78
N VAL A 214 -28.81 0.27 -17.85
CA VAL A 214 -29.39 -0.03 -19.17
C VAL A 214 -28.87 -1.36 -19.74
N GLU A 215 -27.62 -1.70 -19.49
CA GLU A 215 -27.03 -2.98 -19.90
C GLU A 215 -27.66 -4.16 -19.15
N GLU A 216 -27.87 -4.04 -17.84
CA GLU A 216 -28.60 -5.02 -17.04
C GLU A 216 -30.03 -5.23 -17.57
N GLU A 217 -30.78 -4.16 -17.82
CA GLU A 217 -32.13 -4.26 -18.40
C GLU A 217 -32.12 -4.91 -19.79
N ASN A 218 -31.10 -4.64 -20.61
CA ASN A 218 -30.98 -5.23 -21.93
C ASN A 218 -30.59 -6.71 -21.85
N ARG A 219 -29.75 -7.09 -20.89
CA ARG A 219 -29.39 -8.47 -20.60
C ARG A 219 -30.62 -9.28 -20.19
N ASP A 220 -31.44 -8.75 -19.28
CA ASP A 220 -32.68 -9.41 -18.87
C ASP A 220 -33.66 -9.60 -20.04
N ARG A 221 -33.77 -8.60 -20.92
CA ARG A 221 -34.59 -8.70 -22.15
C ARG A 221 -34.04 -9.75 -23.12
N ALA A 222 -32.72 -9.81 -23.29
CA ALA A 222 -32.07 -10.80 -24.14
C ALA A 222 -32.30 -12.21 -23.61
N ASP A 223 -32.12 -12.44 -22.31
CA ASP A 223 -32.38 -13.73 -21.66
C ASP A 223 -33.86 -14.16 -21.80
N ALA A 224 -34.80 -13.22 -21.68
CA ALA A 224 -36.22 -13.51 -21.88
C ALA A 224 -36.54 -13.89 -23.33
N LEU A 225 -35.93 -13.21 -24.31
CA LEU A 225 -36.07 -13.54 -25.71
C LEU A 225 -35.43 -14.89 -26.05
N GLU A 226 -34.25 -15.18 -25.51
CA GLU A 226 -33.57 -16.45 -25.71
C GLU A 226 -34.41 -17.62 -25.20
N ARG A 227 -34.96 -17.52 -23.98
CA ARG A 227 -35.89 -18.54 -23.45
C ARG A 227 -37.11 -18.74 -24.34
N ARG A 228 -37.67 -17.66 -24.88
CA ARG A 228 -38.82 -17.73 -25.78
C ARG A 228 -38.46 -18.41 -27.10
N VAL A 229 -37.33 -18.06 -27.69
CA VAL A 229 -36.85 -18.67 -28.95
C VAL A 229 -36.54 -20.15 -28.72
N ALA A 230 -35.88 -20.50 -27.63
CA ALA A 230 -35.62 -21.88 -27.25
C ALA A 230 -36.93 -22.69 -27.13
N GLY A 231 -37.95 -22.14 -26.46
CA GLY A 231 -39.27 -22.79 -26.37
C GLY A 231 -39.98 -22.93 -27.72
N ILE A 232 -39.84 -21.96 -28.63
CA ILE A 232 -40.38 -22.09 -30.00
C ILE A 232 -39.64 -23.19 -30.78
N MET A 233 -38.31 -23.27 -30.66
CA MET A 233 -37.51 -24.29 -31.32
C MET A 233 -37.83 -25.69 -30.79
N GLU A 234 -38.02 -25.85 -29.48
CA GLU A 234 -38.42 -27.11 -28.86
C GLU A 234 -39.80 -27.56 -29.34
N ASN A 235 -40.80 -26.67 -29.32
CA ASN A 235 -42.13 -26.98 -29.84
C ASN A 235 -42.12 -27.34 -31.33
N HIS A 236 -41.27 -26.66 -32.11
CA HIS A 236 -41.12 -26.95 -33.53
C HIS A 236 -40.45 -28.32 -33.77
N ALA A 237 -39.47 -28.69 -32.95
CA ALA A 237 -38.87 -30.02 -32.99
C ALA A 237 -39.92 -31.11 -32.71
N VAL A 238 -40.72 -30.95 -31.65
CA VAL A 238 -41.82 -31.89 -31.32
C VAL A 238 -42.85 -31.96 -32.46
N TYR A 239 -43.19 -30.83 -33.09
CA TYR A 239 -44.11 -30.81 -34.22
C TYR A 239 -43.54 -31.56 -35.44
N ILE A 240 -42.26 -31.37 -35.76
CA ILE A 240 -41.58 -32.12 -36.83
C ILE A 240 -41.55 -33.61 -36.52
N ASP A 241 -41.23 -33.99 -35.28
CA ASP A 241 -41.19 -35.40 -34.87
C ASP A 241 -42.56 -36.05 -35.03
N ALA A 242 -43.63 -35.41 -34.52
CA ALA A 242 -45.00 -35.90 -34.68
C ALA A 242 -45.45 -35.98 -36.16
N LEU A 243 -45.04 -35.02 -36.98
CA LEU A 243 -45.33 -35.01 -38.41
C LEU A 243 -44.55 -36.13 -39.14
N SER A 244 -43.32 -36.41 -38.72
CA SER A 244 -42.53 -37.54 -39.24
C SER A 244 -43.15 -38.89 -38.87
N GLU A 245 -43.62 -39.06 -37.63
CA GLU A 245 -44.36 -40.25 -37.19
C GLU A 245 -45.65 -40.44 -37.98
N LEU A 246 -46.39 -39.35 -38.24
CA LEU A 246 -47.61 -39.40 -39.05
C LEU A 246 -47.32 -39.83 -40.50
N PHE A 247 -46.22 -39.33 -41.10
CA PHE A 247 -45.83 -39.74 -42.44
C PHE A 247 -45.45 -41.21 -42.51
N VAL A 248 -44.74 -41.74 -41.52
CA VAL A 248 -44.43 -43.18 -41.44
C VAL A 248 -45.71 -44.00 -41.31
N ALA A 249 -46.63 -43.61 -40.42
CA ALA A 249 -47.91 -44.31 -40.26
C ALA A 249 -48.78 -44.28 -41.53
N TRP A 250 -48.72 -43.18 -42.29
CA TRP A 250 -49.40 -43.07 -43.57
C TRP A 250 -48.76 -43.96 -44.64
N ASP A 251 -47.44 -44.02 -44.71
CA ASP A 251 -46.71 -44.89 -45.64
C ASP A 251 -47.05 -46.37 -45.37
N ASP A 252 -47.03 -46.79 -44.11
CA ASP A 252 -47.43 -48.15 -43.70
C ASP A 252 -48.88 -48.46 -44.10
N ALA A 253 -49.81 -47.53 -43.90
CA ALA A 253 -51.22 -47.71 -44.26
C ALA A 253 -51.42 -47.81 -45.79
N ILE A 254 -50.64 -47.07 -46.57
CA ILE A 254 -50.64 -47.14 -48.04
C ILE A 254 -50.08 -48.49 -48.49
N ILE A 255 -48.94 -48.92 -47.96
CA ILE A 255 -48.33 -50.23 -48.27
C ILE A 255 -49.31 -51.37 -47.93
N ASP A 256 -50.00 -51.30 -46.79
CA ASP A 256 -51.02 -52.28 -46.41
C ASP A 256 -52.21 -52.30 -47.38
N ALA A 257 -52.67 -51.13 -47.82
CA ALA A 257 -53.73 -51.02 -48.81
C ALA A 257 -53.29 -51.60 -50.16
N GLU A 258 -52.09 -51.27 -50.63
CA GLU A 258 -51.49 -51.81 -51.85
C GLU A 258 -51.35 -53.34 -51.78
N ASN A 259 -50.88 -53.89 -50.66
CA ASN A 259 -50.76 -55.33 -50.45
C ASN A 259 -52.13 -56.03 -50.50
N ARG A 260 -53.18 -55.43 -49.91
CA ARG A 260 -54.55 -55.96 -49.97
C ARG A 260 -55.10 -55.94 -51.39
N VAL A 261 -54.87 -54.86 -52.14
CA VAL A 261 -55.27 -54.76 -53.56
C VAL A 261 -54.54 -55.81 -54.39
N ALA A 262 -53.21 -55.93 -54.25
CA ALA A 262 -52.41 -56.92 -54.96
C ALA A 262 -52.84 -58.36 -54.65
N LYS A 263 -53.28 -58.64 -53.42
CA LYS A 263 -53.86 -59.94 -53.05
C LYS A 263 -55.21 -60.16 -53.74
N MET A 264 -56.12 -59.20 -53.69
CA MET A 264 -57.42 -59.31 -54.35
C MET A 264 -57.29 -59.46 -55.88
N GLU A 265 -56.31 -58.79 -56.49
CA GLU A 265 -56.01 -58.94 -57.92
C GLU A 265 -55.49 -60.33 -58.25
N ARG A 266 -54.58 -60.91 -57.44
CA ARG A 266 -54.14 -62.30 -57.60
C ARG A 266 -55.29 -63.28 -57.44
N ASP A 267 -56.10 -63.14 -56.39
CA ASP A 267 -57.26 -64.00 -56.15
C ASP A 267 -58.26 -63.93 -57.32
N LYS A 268 -58.47 -62.73 -57.90
CA LYS A 268 -59.32 -62.54 -59.08
C LYS A 268 -58.72 -63.19 -60.33
N GLU A 269 -57.42 -63.05 -60.54
CA GLU A 269 -56.73 -63.69 -61.66
C GLU A 269 -56.79 -65.23 -61.56
N GLU A 270 -56.64 -65.77 -60.35
CA GLU A 270 -56.77 -67.20 -60.09
C GLU A 270 -58.22 -67.69 -60.33
N ARG A 271 -59.24 -66.95 -59.88
CA ARG A 271 -60.64 -67.27 -60.18
C ARG A 271 -60.93 -67.24 -61.68
N ARG A 272 -60.39 -66.24 -62.39
CA ARG A 272 -60.46 -66.16 -63.84
C ARG A 272 -59.79 -67.36 -64.51
N ARG A 273 -58.60 -67.77 -64.04
CA ARG A 273 -57.89 -68.95 -64.54
C ARG A 273 -58.66 -70.25 -64.31
N LEU A 274 -59.39 -70.35 -63.20
CA LEU A 274 -60.25 -71.49 -62.87
C LEU A 274 -61.62 -71.45 -63.56
N GLY A 275 -61.93 -70.41 -64.33
CA GLY A 275 -63.19 -70.29 -65.09
C GLY A 275 -64.44 -70.04 -64.23
N LEU A 276 -64.26 -69.63 -62.97
CA LEU A 276 -65.36 -69.34 -62.03
C LEU A 276 -66.01 -67.98 -62.24
N ASP A 277 -65.33 -67.08 -62.95
CA ASP A 277 -65.86 -65.79 -63.37
C ASP A 277 -66.25 -65.88 -64.86
N SER A 278 -67.45 -66.41 -65.14
CA SER A 278 -68.14 -66.32 -66.45
C SER A 278 -69.20 -65.23 -66.40
#